data_AF-A0A0Q6WT30-F1
#
_entry.id   AF-A0A0Q6WT30-F1
#
_cell.length_a   1.000
_cell.length_b   1.000
_cell.length_c   1.000
_cell.angle_alpha   90.00
_cell.angle_beta   90.00
_cell.angle_gamma   90.00
#
_symmetry.space_group_name_H-M   'P 1'
#
loop_
_entity.id
_entity.type
_entity.pdbx_description
1 polymer ?
#
loop_
_entity_poly.entity_id
_entity_poly.type
_entity_poly.pdbx_seq_one_letter_code
_entity_poly.pdbx_strand_id
1 'polypeptide(L)'
;MNLSVSARPAVRGVLVSVGATLLLTTLASCSDDEETLESWSEKGGQKHMTAIAKDVTTLIEVSDPIGSDPTVASQCSQVLDDVKAARGYGAVPDDIAQTRWKEALDRLDTAASRCVRNAKSGKAGTSLTEVMDVQSAFHGFAQRIENLRSKP
;
A
#
# COMPACT_ATOMS: atom_id res chain seq x y z
N MET A 1 57.73 49.62 -38.87
CA MET A 1 59.19 49.47 -38.71
C MET A 1 59.49 49.00 -37.30
N ASN A 2 60.26 47.91 -37.20
CA ASN A 2 61.10 47.43 -36.10
C ASN A 2 60.51 46.83 -34.81
N LEU A 3 61.22 45.77 -34.40
CA LEU A 3 60.97 44.71 -33.42
C LEU A 3 61.62 45.02 -32.06
N SER A 4 61.17 44.31 -31.01
CA SER A 4 62.00 43.74 -29.92
C SER A 4 61.13 42.65 -29.23
N VAL A 5 61.37 41.33 -29.42
CA VAL A 5 62.31 40.41 -28.71
C VAL A 5 61.95 40.30 -27.21
N SER A 6 61.61 39.15 -26.59
CA SER A 6 62.30 37.83 -26.46
C SER A 6 61.33 36.74 -25.92
N ALA A 7 61.10 35.58 -26.56
CA ALA A 7 61.66 34.22 -26.33
C ALA A 7 61.62 33.65 -24.87
N ARG A 8 60.66 32.77 -24.51
CA ARG A 8 60.66 31.26 -24.45
C ARG A 8 61.01 30.68 -23.04
N PRO A 9 60.66 29.41 -22.64
CA PRO A 9 59.76 28.38 -23.24
C PRO A 9 58.85 27.55 -22.28
N ALA A 10 57.85 26.91 -22.90
CA ALA A 10 57.29 25.54 -22.74
C ALA A 10 57.17 24.84 -21.36
N VAL A 11 55.95 24.38 -21.04
CA VAL A 11 55.65 22.93 -20.96
C VAL A 11 54.25 22.66 -21.55
N ARG A 12 54.22 21.68 -22.45
CA ARG A 12 53.07 21.09 -23.12
C ARG A 12 52.00 20.60 -22.12
N GLY A 13 50.78 21.10 -22.25
CA GLY A 13 49.56 20.42 -21.84
C GLY A 13 48.62 20.38 -23.05
N VAL A 14 48.45 19.19 -23.62
CA VAL A 14 47.74 18.95 -24.88
C VAL A 14 46.26 19.33 -24.74
N LEU A 15 45.78 20.17 -25.68
CA LEU A 15 44.36 20.37 -25.96
C LEU A 15 43.78 19.08 -26.57
N VAL A 16 42.73 18.53 -25.95
CA VAL A 16 41.78 17.66 -26.66
C VAL A 16 40.38 18.23 -26.44
N SER A 17 39.91 18.91 -27.47
CA SER A 17 38.53 19.36 -27.67
C SER A 17 37.78 18.29 -28.46
N VAL A 18 36.86 17.53 -27.84
CA VAL A 18 35.81 16.78 -28.57
C VAL A 18 34.59 16.57 -27.68
N GLY A 19 33.41 16.96 -28.19
CA GLY A 19 32.15 16.28 -27.88
C GLY A 19 31.16 17.04 -27.00
N ALA A 20 30.38 17.94 -27.60
CA ALA A 20 29.07 18.26 -27.08
C ALA A 20 28.18 17.01 -27.22
N THR A 21 28.08 16.19 -26.19
CA THR A 21 27.06 15.16 -26.09
C THR A 21 25.74 15.85 -25.79
N LEU A 22 24.95 16.05 -26.85
CA LEU A 22 23.50 16.25 -26.73
C LEU A 22 22.96 15.05 -25.97
N LEU A 23 22.74 15.22 -24.66
CA LEU A 23 21.91 14.32 -23.86
C LEU A 23 20.50 14.47 -24.40
N LEU A 24 20.17 13.68 -25.43
CA LEU A 24 18.81 13.25 -25.69
C LEU A 24 18.39 12.43 -24.47
N THR A 25 18.00 13.14 -23.39
CA THR A 25 17.04 12.60 -22.45
C THR A 25 15.80 12.34 -23.29
N THR A 26 15.68 11.12 -23.80
CA THR A 26 14.42 10.57 -24.23
C THR A 26 13.50 10.78 -23.03
N LEU A 27 12.67 11.82 -23.11
CA LEU A 27 11.44 11.90 -22.35
C LEU A 27 10.66 10.69 -22.85
N ALA A 28 10.95 9.53 -22.28
CA ALA A 28 10.03 8.41 -22.28
C ALA A 28 8.76 9.05 -21.78
N SER A 29 7.84 9.26 -22.72
CA SER A 29 6.51 9.75 -22.43
C SER A 29 6.00 8.84 -21.33
N CYS A 30 5.98 9.33 -20.09
CA CYS A 30 5.17 8.76 -19.04
C CYS A 30 3.75 9.01 -19.54
N SER A 31 3.24 8.14 -20.40
CA SER A 31 1.81 7.94 -20.42
C SER A 31 1.52 7.49 -19.00
N ASP A 32 0.87 8.37 -18.24
CA ASP A 32 0.14 7.95 -17.06
C ASP A 32 -0.96 7.03 -17.60
N ASP A 33 -0.59 5.78 -17.92
CA ASP A 33 -1.54 4.73 -18.20
C ASP A 33 -2.33 4.60 -16.91
N GLU A 34 -3.58 5.05 -16.94
CA GLU A 34 -4.49 4.98 -15.82
C GLU A 34 -4.49 3.55 -15.30
N GLU A 35 -4.08 3.37 -14.04
CA GLU A 35 -3.92 2.04 -13.48
C GLU A 35 -5.26 1.31 -13.51
N THR A 36 -5.33 0.18 -14.20
CA THR A 36 -6.56 -0.62 -14.26
C THR A 36 -6.72 -1.44 -12.98
N LEU A 37 -7.95 -1.84 -12.65
CA LEU A 37 -8.21 -2.71 -11.51
C LEU A 37 -7.45 -4.05 -11.62
N GLU A 38 -7.32 -4.59 -12.82
CA GLU A 38 -6.54 -5.81 -13.09
C GLU A 38 -5.05 -5.59 -12.77
N SER A 39 -4.44 -4.53 -13.31
CA SER A 39 -3.03 -4.20 -13.05
C SER A 39 -2.77 -3.92 -11.58
N TRP A 40 -3.65 -3.14 -10.92
CA TRP A 40 -3.58 -2.87 -9.48
C TRP A 40 -3.64 -4.16 -8.66
N SER A 41 -4.53 -5.07 -9.04
CA SER A 41 -4.74 -6.36 -8.39
C SER A 41 -3.49 -7.25 -8.51
N GLU A 42 -2.92 -7.35 -9.71
CA GLU A 42 -1.71 -8.13 -9.99
C GLU A 42 -0.45 -7.59 -9.29
N LYS A 43 -0.30 -6.25 -9.22
CA LYS A 43 0.85 -5.61 -8.57
C LYS A 43 0.87 -5.73 -7.05
N GLY A 44 -0.20 -6.23 -6.44
CA GLY A 44 -0.27 -6.43 -4.98
C GLY A 44 -1.65 -6.20 -4.36
N GLY A 45 -2.59 -5.59 -5.08
CA GLY A 45 -3.93 -5.29 -4.55
C GLY A 45 -4.65 -6.55 -4.08
N GLN A 46 -4.55 -7.65 -4.84
CA GLN A 46 -5.13 -8.94 -4.45
C GLN A 46 -4.56 -9.48 -3.14
N LYS A 47 -3.25 -9.29 -2.91
CA LYS A 47 -2.60 -9.73 -1.66
C LYS A 47 -3.19 -9.00 -0.45
N HIS A 48 -3.38 -7.69 -0.54
CA HIS A 48 -3.97 -6.91 0.55
C HIS A 48 -5.45 -7.26 0.77
N MET A 49 -6.22 -7.46 -0.31
CA MET A 49 -7.61 -7.90 -0.17
C MET A 49 -7.72 -9.27 0.53
N THR A 50 -6.86 -10.22 0.18
CA THR A 50 -6.83 -11.55 0.80
C THR A 50 -6.39 -11.50 2.26
N ALA A 51 -5.40 -10.67 2.60
CA ALA A 51 -4.98 -10.47 3.99
C ALA A 51 -6.14 -9.92 4.84
N ILE A 52 -6.80 -8.85 4.38
CA ILE A 52 -7.95 -8.27 5.08
C ILE A 52 -9.12 -9.23 5.18
N ALA A 53 -9.40 -10.04 4.15
CA ALA A 53 -10.42 -11.09 4.23
C ALA A 53 -10.12 -12.11 5.34
N LYS A 54 -8.85 -12.50 5.49
CA LYS A 54 -8.40 -13.40 6.57
C LYS A 54 -8.53 -12.73 7.94
N ASP A 55 -8.21 -11.45 8.03
CA ASP A 55 -8.30 -10.69 9.29
C ASP A 55 -9.75 -10.55 9.77
N VAL A 56 -10.71 -10.38 8.85
CA VAL A 56 -12.14 -10.44 9.18
C VAL A 56 -12.48 -11.78 9.84
N THR A 57 -12.01 -12.89 9.27
CA THR A 57 -12.19 -14.23 9.87
C THR A 57 -11.51 -14.35 11.23
N THR A 58 -10.29 -13.84 11.39
CA THR A 58 -9.60 -13.83 12.68
C THR A 58 -10.40 -13.05 13.72
N LEU A 59 -10.97 -11.90 13.38
CA LEU A 59 -11.83 -11.14 14.29
C LEU A 59 -13.11 -11.92 14.66
N ILE A 60 -13.69 -12.70 13.74
CA ILE A 60 -14.81 -13.61 14.04
C ILE A 60 -14.39 -14.67 15.06
N GLU A 61 -13.26 -15.34 14.82
CA GLU A 61 -12.77 -16.43 15.68
C GLU A 61 -12.48 -15.95 17.10
N VAL A 62 -11.89 -14.76 17.27
CA VAL A 62 -11.56 -14.20 18.59
C VAL A 62 -12.73 -13.43 19.24
N SER A 63 -13.90 -13.37 18.58
CA SER A 63 -15.13 -12.81 19.16
C SER A 63 -15.87 -13.81 20.04
N ASP A 64 -15.61 -15.11 19.84
CA ASP A 64 -16.14 -16.16 20.68
C ASP A 64 -15.39 -16.17 22.03
N PRO A 65 -16.09 -16.17 23.18
CA PRO A 65 -15.48 -16.24 24.50
C PRO A 65 -14.83 -17.61 24.81
N ILE A 66 -13.84 -18.02 24.03
CA ILE A 66 -13.01 -19.19 24.35
C ILE A 66 -11.88 -18.76 25.27
N GLY A 67 -12.24 -18.48 26.53
CA GLY A 67 -11.29 -18.31 27.64
C GLY A 67 -10.15 -17.30 27.42
N SER A 68 -9.14 -17.40 28.28
CA SER A 68 -7.99 -16.50 28.31
C SER A 68 -6.90 -16.92 27.29
N ASP A 69 -7.25 -17.10 26.01
CA ASP A 69 -6.25 -17.44 25.00
C ASP A 69 -5.21 -16.30 24.90
N PRO A 70 -3.94 -16.57 25.27
CA PRO A 70 -2.90 -15.54 25.27
C PRO A 70 -2.52 -15.06 23.85
N THR A 71 -2.93 -15.77 22.80
CA THR A 71 -2.60 -15.45 21.41
C THR A 71 -3.49 -14.35 20.82
N VAL A 72 -4.67 -14.09 21.40
CA VAL A 72 -5.66 -13.12 20.88
C VAL A 72 -5.07 -11.71 20.74
N ALA A 73 -4.28 -11.25 21.72
CA ALA A 73 -3.66 -9.94 21.65
C ALA A 73 -2.67 -9.83 20.47
N SER A 74 -1.95 -10.91 20.17
CA SER A 74 -1.02 -10.97 19.04
C SER A 74 -1.76 -11.02 17.72
N GLN A 75 -2.81 -11.83 17.62
CA GLN A 75 -3.65 -11.93 16.42
C GLN A 75 -4.28 -10.58 16.07
N CYS A 76 -4.87 -9.90 17.05
CA CYS A 76 -5.45 -8.58 16.84
C CYS A 76 -4.42 -7.49 16.55
N SER A 77 -3.17 -7.64 17.01
CA SER A 77 -2.07 -6.74 16.60
C SER A 77 -1.68 -6.98 15.14
N GLN A 78 -1.66 -8.24 14.69
CA GLN A 78 -1.40 -8.58 13.29
C GLN A 78 -2.43 -7.95 12.34
N VAL A 79 -3.72 -7.95 12.72
CA VAL A 79 -4.77 -7.27 11.95
C VAL A 79 -4.47 -5.77 11.78
N LEU A 80 -3.94 -5.10 12.81
CA LEU A 80 -3.57 -3.68 12.70
C LEU A 80 -2.39 -3.46 11.75
N ASP A 81 -1.42 -4.37 11.74
CA ASP A 81 -0.28 -4.32 10.83
C ASP A 81 -0.71 -4.52 9.38
N ASP A 82 -1.61 -5.46 9.13
CA ASP A 82 -2.16 -5.73 7.80
C ASP A 82 -3.06 -4.58 7.31
N VAL A 83 -3.86 -3.96 8.19
CA VAL A 83 -4.60 -2.71 7.87
C VAL A 83 -3.63 -1.59 7.51
N LYS A 84 -2.55 -1.41 8.26
CA LYS A 84 -1.54 -0.39 7.97
C LYS A 84 -0.86 -0.64 6.62
N ALA A 85 -0.50 -1.89 6.33
CA ALA A 85 0.08 -2.28 5.05
C ALA A 85 -0.90 -2.02 3.89
N ALA A 86 -2.18 -2.36 4.07
CA ALA A 86 -3.24 -2.13 3.09
C ALA A 86 -3.49 -0.64 2.82
N ARG A 87 -3.48 0.21 3.86
CA ARG A 87 -3.59 1.68 3.70
C ARG A 87 -2.39 2.29 2.98
N GLY A 88 -1.21 1.71 3.18
CA GLY A 88 0.03 2.14 2.51
C GLY A 88 0.17 1.66 1.07
N TYR A 89 -0.69 0.73 0.64
CA TYR A 89 -0.73 0.27 -0.74
C TYR A 89 -1.47 1.27 -1.65
N GLY A 90 -1.18 1.20 -2.96
CA GLY A 90 -1.81 2.06 -3.97
C GLY A 90 -3.33 2.06 -3.88
N ALA A 91 -3.96 3.20 -4.20
CA ALA A 91 -5.41 3.34 -4.14
C ALA A 91 -6.11 2.38 -5.11
N VAL A 92 -7.28 1.86 -4.73
CA VAL A 92 -8.12 1.09 -5.65
C VAL A 92 -8.54 2.02 -6.80
N PRO A 93 -8.35 1.64 -8.07
CA PRO A 93 -8.66 2.49 -9.24
C PRO A 93 -10.16 2.45 -9.59
N ASP A 94 -11.00 2.71 -8.58
CA ASP A 94 -12.44 2.95 -8.67
C ASP A 94 -12.82 3.74 -7.42
N ASP A 95 -13.40 4.91 -7.59
CA ASP A 95 -13.76 5.85 -6.53
C ASP A 95 -14.73 5.26 -5.49
N ILE A 96 -15.74 4.50 -5.96
CA ILE A 96 -16.70 3.81 -5.09
C ILE A 96 -16.01 2.68 -4.31
N ALA A 97 -15.22 1.85 -4.98
CA ALA A 97 -14.47 0.77 -4.35
C ALA A 97 -13.46 1.31 -3.35
N GLN A 98 -12.74 2.37 -3.69
CA GLN A 98 -11.77 3.02 -2.82
C GLN A 98 -12.42 3.61 -1.57
N THR A 99 -13.61 4.18 -1.70
CA THR A 99 -14.39 4.66 -0.54
C THR A 99 -14.75 3.51 0.38
N ARG A 100 -15.32 2.42 -0.17
CA ARG A 100 -15.70 1.22 0.60
C ARG A 100 -14.50 0.52 1.22
N TRP A 101 -13.36 0.53 0.53
CA TRP A 101 -12.10 -0.03 1.02
C TRP A 101 -11.62 0.71 2.26
N LYS A 102 -11.55 2.04 2.20
CA LYS A 102 -11.22 2.87 3.37
C LYS A 102 -12.17 2.62 4.53
N GLU A 103 -13.48 2.57 4.24
CA GLU A 103 -14.52 2.31 5.23
C GLU A 103 -14.37 0.95 5.92
N ALA A 104 -14.00 -0.08 5.18
CA ALA A 104 -13.71 -1.41 5.72
C ALA A 104 -12.46 -1.38 6.60
N LEU A 105 -11.37 -0.79 6.11
CA LEU A 105 -10.12 -0.66 6.85
C LEU A 105 -10.28 0.14 8.16
N ASP A 106 -11.08 1.20 8.17
CA ASP A 106 -11.36 2.00 9.37
C ASP A 106 -12.15 1.22 10.43
N ARG A 107 -13.10 0.38 10.00
CA ARG A 107 -13.82 -0.52 10.91
C ARG A 107 -12.92 -1.62 11.45
N LEU A 108 -12.09 -2.24 10.60
CA LEU A 108 -11.11 -3.23 11.05
C LEU A 108 -10.15 -2.63 12.07
N ASP A 109 -9.58 -1.45 11.80
CA ASP A 109 -8.67 -0.74 12.71
C ASP A 109 -9.31 -0.52 14.08
N THR A 110 -10.57 -0.06 14.08
CA THR A 110 -11.34 0.20 15.30
C THR A 110 -11.58 -1.09 16.09
N ALA A 111 -12.05 -2.15 15.43
CA ALA A 111 -12.35 -3.44 16.04
C ALA A 111 -11.08 -4.12 16.57
N ALA A 112 -10.00 -4.16 15.78
CA ALA A 112 -8.72 -4.75 16.15
C ALA A 112 -8.05 -3.98 17.30
N SER A 113 -8.11 -2.65 17.29
CA SER A 113 -7.62 -1.81 18.40
C SER A 113 -8.35 -2.10 19.71
N ARG A 114 -9.67 -2.29 19.66
CA ARG A 114 -10.46 -2.71 20.82
C ARG A 114 -10.09 -4.12 21.25
N CYS A 115 -9.92 -5.02 20.30
CA CYS A 115 -9.48 -6.37 20.56
C CYS A 115 -8.16 -6.45 21.33
N VAL A 116 -7.14 -5.72 20.90
CA VAL A 116 -5.86 -5.66 21.62
C VAL A 116 -6.04 -5.17 23.06
N ARG A 117 -6.87 -4.15 23.29
CA ARG A 117 -7.13 -3.61 24.64
C ARG A 117 -7.87 -4.61 25.52
N ASN A 118 -8.89 -5.27 24.99
CA ASN A 118 -9.69 -6.22 25.74
C ASN A 118 -8.88 -7.48 26.08
N ALA A 119 -8.15 -8.03 25.10
CA ALA A 119 -7.30 -9.20 25.28
C ALA A 119 -6.21 -8.96 26.36
N LYS A 120 -5.55 -7.79 26.34
CA LYS A 120 -4.60 -7.38 27.38
C LYS A 120 -5.22 -7.22 28.76
N SER A 121 -6.54 -7.02 28.82
CA SER A 121 -7.32 -6.90 30.05
C SER A 121 -7.98 -8.22 30.48
N GLY A 122 -7.65 -9.34 29.82
CA GLY A 122 -8.25 -10.66 30.09
C GLY A 122 -9.74 -10.76 29.75
N LYS A 123 -10.24 -9.90 28.86
CA LYS A 123 -11.61 -9.90 28.34
C LYS A 123 -11.62 -10.53 26.94
N ALA A 124 -12.79 -10.97 26.48
CA ALA A 124 -12.99 -11.39 25.09
C ALA A 124 -12.48 -10.31 24.12
N GLY A 125 -11.83 -10.72 23.03
CA GLY A 125 -11.15 -9.83 22.09
C GLY A 125 -12.10 -8.76 21.54
N THR A 126 -13.01 -9.15 20.65
CA THR A 126 -13.97 -8.24 20.01
C THR A 126 -15.40 -8.65 20.32
N SER A 127 -16.37 -7.75 20.17
CA SER A 127 -17.78 -8.13 20.24
C SER A 127 -18.28 -8.64 18.88
N LEU A 128 -19.28 -9.53 18.89
CA LEU A 128 -19.90 -10.03 17.66
C LEU A 128 -20.49 -8.90 16.79
N THR A 129 -21.10 -7.88 17.41
CA THR A 129 -21.65 -6.72 16.68
C THR A 129 -20.57 -5.95 15.92
N GLU A 130 -19.42 -5.68 16.55
CA GLU A 130 -18.31 -5.00 15.89
C GLU A 130 -17.77 -5.81 14.70
N VAL A 131 -17.75 -7.13 14.83
CA VAL A 131 -17.31 -8.03 13.75
C VAL A 131 -18.32 -8.09 12.60
N MET A 132 -19.62 -8.10 12.89
CA MET A 132 -20.66 -8.04 11.86
C MET A 132 -20.59 -6.73 11.06
N ASP A 133 -20.28 -5.61 11.72
CA ASP A 133 -20.09 -4.31 11.06
C ASP A 133 -18.85 -4.34 10.15
N VAL A 134 -17.74 -4.91 10.62
CA VAL A 134 -16.52 -5.13 9.85
C VAL A 134 -16.78 -6.01 8.62
N GLN A 135 -17.43 -7.17 8.83
CA GLN A 135 -17.76 -8.11 7.77
C GLN A 135 -18.66 -7.46 6.72
N SER A 136 -19.68 -6.70 7.14
CA SER A 136 -20.61 -6.03 6.25
C SER A 136 -19.92 -4.97 5.38
N ALA A 137 -19.02 -4.17 5.96
CA ALA A 137 -18.25 -3.19 5.21
C ALA A 137 -17.31 -3.84 4.20
N PHE A 138 -16.55 -4.86 4.61
CA PHE A 138 -15.66 -5.59 3.71
C PHE A 138 -16.43 -6.32 2.60
N HIS A 139 -17.58 -6.91 2.92
CA HIS A 139 -18.46 -7.53 1.92
C HIS A 139 -18.94 -6.53 0.88
N GLY A 140 -19.35 -5.33 1.30
CA GLY A 140 -19.74 -4.26 0.38
C GLY A 140 -18.60 -3.83 -0.56
N PHE A 141 -17.36 -3.81 -0.08
CA PHE A 141 -16.18 -3.61 -0.93
C PHE A 141 -15.98 -4.78 -1.91
N ALA A 142 -15.97 -6.02 -1.43
CA ALA A 142 -15.75 -7.21 -2.26
C ALA A 142 -16.80 -7.34 -3.38
N GLN A 143 -18.08 -7.06 -3.08
CA GLN A 143 -19.14 -7.00 -4.07
C GLN A 143 -18.87 -5.95 -5.16
N ARG A 144 -18.34 -4.77 -4.80
CA ARG A 144 -18.00 -3.75 -5.79
C ARG A 144 -16.88 -4.23 -6.72
N ILE A 145 -15.85 -4.86 -6.18
CA ILE A 145 -14.75 -5.43 -6.98
C ILE A 145 -15.27 -6.50 -7.95
N GLU A 146 -16.15 -7.39 -7.51
CA GLU A 146 -16.74 -8.43 -8.36
C GLU A 146 -17.61 -7.83 -9.48
N ASN A 147 -18.40 -6.80 -9.17
CA ASN A 147 -19.18 -6.07 -10.16
C ASN A 147 -18.32 -5.32 -11.19
N LEU A 148 -17.08 -4.95 -10.84
CA LEU A 148 -16.15 -4.31 -11.78
C LEU A 148 -15.51 -5.35 -12.71
N ARG A 149 -15.20 -6.54 -12.20
CA ARG A 149 -14.62 -7.65 -12.98
C ARG A 149 -15.58 -8.31 -13.96
N SER A 150 -16.88 -8.24 -13.68
CA SER A 150 -17.93 -8.80 -14.53
C SER A 150 -18.38 -7.88 -15.67
N LYS A 151 -17.83 -6.67 -15.77
CA LYS A 151 -18.07 -5.79 -16.91
C LYS A 151 -17.20 -6.24 -18.10
N PRO A 152 -17.80 -6.42 -19.29
CA PRO A 152 -17.08 -6.76 -20.51
C PRO A 152 -16.26 -5.58 -21.07
#